data_AF-A0A4Q5R556-F1
#
_entry.id   AF-A0A4Q5R556-F1
#
_cell.length_a   1.000
_cell.length_b   1.000
_cell.length_c   1.000
_cell.angle_alpha   90.00
_cell.angle_beta   90.00
_cell.angle_gamma   90.00
#
_symmetry.space_group_name_H-M   'P 1'
#
loop_
_entity.id
_entity.type
_entity.pdbx_description
1 polymer ?
#
loop_
_entity_poly.entity_id
_entity_poly.type
_entity_poly.pdbx_seq_one_letter_code
_entity_poly.pdbx_strand_id
1 'polypeptide(L)'
;MIVNRQIDPIRILRSVGLSLLLLVAYDLTVTLLYVVFNQHWVGVNDLPLALLGSALAIIIGLRNNSAYGRWWEARTLWGSAVNNSRSLARGAQMFLPPDTAVTMIRLQIAWAHALRYSMLKQDPWATIGPFIPDDMAARLRGAVN
;
A
#
# COMPACT_ATOMS: atom_id res chain seq x y z
N MET A 1 7.72 1.89 -9.71
CA MET A 1 7.14 0.88 -8.79
C MET A 1 8.02 -0.35 -8.86
N ILE A 2 9.20 -0.26 -8.25
CA ILE A 2 10.18 -1.35 -8.19
C ILE A 2 9.87 -2.04 -6.87
N VAL A 3 9.15 -3.15 -6.91
CA VAL A 3 9.21 -4.12 -5.82
C VAL A 3 10.63 -4.64 -5.87
N ASN A 4 11.50 -4.17 -4.98
CA ASN A 4 12.82 -4.76 -4.85
C ASN A 4 12.60 -6.21 -4.42
N ARG A 5 12.76 -7.15 -5.36
CA ARG A 5 12.65 -8.59 -5.13
C ARG A 5 13.89 -9.05 -4.36
N GLN A 6 14.03 -8.59 -3.13
CA GLN A 6 14.92 -9.19 -2.15
C GLN A 6 14.02 -9.97 -1.20
N ILE A 7 13.63 -11.18 -1.62
CA ILE A 7 12.99 -12.13 -0.72
C ILE A 7 14.09 -12.56 0.26
N ASP A 8 14.14 -11.92 1.42
CA ASP A 8 15.04 -12.30 2.50
C ASP A 8 14.39 -13.45 3.29
N PRO A 9 14.80 -14.72 3.08
CA PRO A 9 14.21 -15.86 3.78
C PRO A 9 14.35 -15.72 5.32
N ILE A 10 15.40 -15.06 5.78
CA ILE A 10 15.64 -14.77 7.21
C ILE A 10 14.59 -13.81 7.77
N ARG A 11 14.11 -12.83 6.99
CA ARG A 11 13.05 -11.91 7.44
C ARG A 11 11.70 -12.60 7.54
N ILE A 12 11.38 -13.45 6.56
CA ILE A 12 10.15 -14.25 6.57
C ILE A 12 10.17 -15.23 7.75
N LEU A 13 11.31 -15.87 8.00
CA LEU A 13 11.46 -16.78 9.13
C LEU A 13 11.36 -16.05 10.46
N ARG A 14 11.84 -14.80 10.57
CA ARG A 14 11.65 -14.01 11.80
C ARG A 14 10.20 -13.56 12.02
N SER A 15 9.44 -13.29 10.95
CA SER A 15 8.06 -12.82 11.07
C SER A 15 7.04 -13.94 11.27
N VAL A 16 7.24 -15.11 10.63
CA VAL A 16 6.29 -16.23 10.66
C VAL A 16 6.84 -17.44 11.44
N GLY A 17 8.14 -17.47 11.73
CA GLY A 17 8.80 -18.65 12.30
C GLY A 17 8.29 -19.05 13.68
N LEU A 18 7.91 -18.10 14.54
CA LEU A 18 7.29 -18.44 15.83
C LEU A 18 5.95 -19.15 15.63
N SER A 19 5.09 -18.61 14.76
CA SER A 19 3.79 -19.21 14.46
C SER A 19 3.93 -20.60 13.84
N LEU A 20 4.89 -20.78 12.93
CA LEU A 20 5.17 -22.08 12.32
C LEU A 20 5.72 -23.08 13.33
N LEU A 21 6.65 -22.66 14.19
CA LEU A 21 7.23 -23.52 15.22
C LEU A 21 6.16 -23.98 16.21
N LEU A 22 5.29 -23.08 16.66
CA LEU A 22 4.16 -23.42 17.52
C LEU A 22 3.20 -24.40 16.84
N LEU A 23 2.92 -24.21 15.54
CA LEU A 23 2.07 -25.12 14.77
C LEU A 23 2.69 -26.52 14.66
N VAL A 24 4.00 -26.60 14.36
CA VAL A 24 4.74 -27.87 14.30
C VAL A 24 4.79 -28.54 15.67
N ALA A 25 5.04 -27.79 16.74
CA ALA A 25 5.04 -28.33 18.10
C ALA A 25 3.67 -28.87 18.48
N TYR A 26 2.59 -28.17 18.11
CA TYR A 26 1.21 -28.63 18.30
C TYR A 26 0.93 -29.92 17.53
N ASP A 27 1.27 -29.96 16.23
CA ASP A 27 1.07 -31.13 15.38
C ASP A 27 1.83 -32.36 15.87
N LEU A 28 3.10 -32.18 16.27
CA LEU A 28 3.91 -33.23 16.89
C LEU A 28 3.29 -33.73 18.20
N THR A 29 2.79 -32.82 19.04
CA THR A 29 2.17 -33.19 20.32
C THR A 29 0.92 -34.03 20.10
N VAL A 30 0.03 -33.60 19.21
CA VAL A 30 -1.20 -34.34 18.86
C VAL A 30 -0.85 -35.71 18.26
N THR A 31 0.11 -35.75 17.34
CA THR A 31 0.54 -36.99 16.68
C THR A 31 1.14 -37.99 17.67
N LEU A 32 1.98 -37.53 18.60
CA LEU A 32 2.57 -38.38 19.64
C LEU A 32 1.50 -38.92 20.59
N LEU A 33 0.56 -38.08 21.04
CA LEU A 33 -0.56 -38.51 21.91
C LEU A 33 -1.43 -39.56 21.23
N TYR A 34 -1.70 -39.40 19.93
CA TYR A 34 -2.52 -40.33 19.17
C TYR A 34 -1.80 -41.66 18.89
N VAL A 35 -0.57 -41.62 18.34
CA VAL A 35 0.16 -42.81 17.85
C VAL A 35 0.88 -43.56 18.97
N VAL A 36 1.56 -42.84 19.88
CA VAL A 36 2.41 -43.46 20.91
C VAL A 36 1.62 -43.75 22.18
N PHE A 37 0.80 -42.79 22.63
CA PHE A 37 0.02 -42.91 23.87
C PHE A 37 -1.39 -43.49 23.65
N ASN A 38 -1.74 -43.82 22.39
CA ASN A 38 -3.00 -44.45 21.99
C ASN A 38 -4.25 -43.68 22.50
N GLN A 39 -4.13 -42.36 22.66
CA GLN A 39 -5.19 -41.48 23.15
C GLN A 39 -6.12 -41.07 22.01
N HIS A 40 -6.99 -41.98 21.59
CA HIS A 40 -7.90 -41.79 20.44
C HIS A 40 -8.95 -40.69 20.64
N TRP A 41 -9.20 -40.24 21.86
CA TRP A 41 -10.13 -39.13 22.16
C TRP A 41 -9.65 -37.79 21.60
N VAL A 42 -8.37 -37.66 21.25
CA VAL A 42 -7.78 -36.48 20.61
C VAL A 42 -8.11 -36.43 19.11
N GLY A 43 -8.59 -37.53 18.53
CA GLY A 43 -9.04 -37.57 17.13
C GLY A 43 -10.27 -36.68 16.91
N VAL A 44 -10.13 -35.66 16.07
CA VAL A 44 -11.21 -34.75 15.69
C VAL A 44 -11.85 -35.23 14.38
N ASN A 45 -13.15 -35.07 14.23
CA ASN A 45 -13.86 -35.35 12.97
C ASN A 45 -13.43 -34.33 11.89
N ASP A 46 -13.21 -34.77 10.66
CA ASP A 46 -12.70 -33.93 9.56
C ASP A 46 -13.74 -32.91 9.03
N LEU A 47 -15.03 -33.18 9.24
CA LEU A 47 -16.14 -32.39 8.69
C LEU A 47 -16.14 -30.90 9.11
N PRO A 48 -16.04 -30.55 10.41
CA PRO A 48 -15.97 -29.16 10.85
C PRO A 48 -14.74 -28.41 10.31
N LEU A 49 -13.61 -29.10 10.15
CA LEU A 49 -12.37 -28.49 9.66
C LEU A 49 -12.50 -28.08 8.20
N ALA A 50 -13.02 -28.97 7.35
CA ALA A 50 -13.23 -28.69 5.93
C ALA A 50 -14.21 -27.53 5.70
N LEU A 51 -15.28 -27.47 6.50
CA LEU A 51 -16.27 -26.38 6.42
C LEU A 51 -15.66 -25.03 6.83
N LEU A 52 -14.95 -24.98 7.95
CA LEU A 52 -14.31 -23.76 8.45
C LEU A 52 -13.19 -23.29 7.50
N GLY A 53 -12.38 -24.22 6.97
CA GLY A 53 -11.34 -23.91 6.00
C GLY A 53 -11.90 -23.33 4.71
N SER A 54 -13.00 -23.91 4.20
CA SER A 54 -13.68 -23.41 2.99
C SER A 54 -14.27 -22.01 3.21
N ALA A 55 -14.95 -21.79 4.34
CA ALA A 55 -15.49 -20.46 4.68
C ALA A 55 -14.38 -19.40 4.79
N LEU A 56 -13.26 -19.74 5.45
CA LEU A 56 -12.11 -18.85 5.58
C LEU A 56 -11.48 -18.53 4.21
N ALA A 57 -11.33 -19.52 3.34
CA ALA A 57 -10.78 -19.34 2.00
C ALA A 57 -11.61 -18.35 1.17
N ILE A 58 -12.95 -18.47 1.23
CA ILE A 58 -13.87 -17.54 0.54
C ILE A 58 -13.69 -16.12 1.08
N ILE A 59 -13.68 -15.94 2.40
CA ILE A 59 -13.54 -14.62 3.03
C ILE A 59 -12.21 -13.97 2.65
N ILE A 60 -11.11 -14.73 2.67
CA ILE A 60 -9.79 -14.25 2.24
C ILE A 60 -9.82 -13.86 0.76
N GLY A 61 -10.44 -14.67 -0.09
CA GLY A 61 -10.59 -14.38 -1.51
C GLY A 61 -11.33 -13.06 -1.77
N LEU A 62 -12.46 -12.84 -1.08
CA LEU A 62 -13.24 -11.60 -1.18
C LEU A 62 -12.43 -10.39 -0.69
N ARG A 63 -11.75 -10.52 0.46
CA ARG A 63 -10.92 -9.46 1.03
C ARG A 63 -9.75 -9.09 0.11
N ASN A 64 -9.08 -10.07 -0.47
CA ASN A 64 -7.96 -9.86 -1.38
C ASN A 64 -8.41 -9.17 -2.67
N ASN A 65 -9.54 -9.60 -3.25
CA ASN A 65 -10.10 -8.95 -4.43
C ASN A 65 -10.45 -7.48 -4.16
N SER A 66 -11.08 -7.17 -3.03
CA SER A 66 -11.38 -5.79 -2.64
C SER A 66 -10.11 -4.95 -2.43
N ALA A 67 -9.11 -5.48 -1.72
CA ALA A 67 -7.84 -4.80 -1.50
C ALA A 67 -7.08 -4.54 -2.81
N TYR A 68 -7.06 -5.53 -3.71
CA TYR A 68 -6.46 -5.41 -5.03
C TYR A 68 -7.18 -4.36 -5.88
N GLY A 69 -8.52 -4.34 -5.87
CA GLY A 69 -9.32 -3.33 -6.54
C GLY A 69 -8.98 -1.90 -6.09
N ARG A 70 -8.90 -1.67 -4.77
CA ARG A 70 -8.49 -0.36 -4.20
C ARG A 70 -7.08 0.03 -4.62
N TRP A 71 -6.15 -0.92 -4.63
CA TRP A 71 -4.78 -0.66 -5.07
C TRP A 71 -4.72 -0.29 -6.55
N TRP A 72 -5.47 -1.01 -7.40
CA TRP A 72 -5.55 -0.77 -8.83
C TRP A 72 -6.19 0.58 -9.16
N GLU A 73 -7.26 0.94 -8.45
CA GLU A 73 -7.93 2.24 -8.55
C GLU A 73 -6.95 3.38 -8.24
N ALA A 74 -6.26 3.31 -7.10
CA ALA A 74 -5.27 4.31 -6.71
C ALA A 74 -4.16 4.47 -7.78
N ARG A 75 -3.64 3.34 -8.31
CA ARG A 75 -2.66 3.35 -9.41
C ARG A 75 -3.21 4.04 -10.65
N THR A 76 -4.46 3.77 -11.01
CA THR A 76 -5.12 4.34 -12.19
C THR A 76 -5.31 5.85 -12.05
N LEU A 77 -5.76 6.31 -10.88
CA LEU A 77 -5.90 7.73 -10.57
C LEU A 77 -4.56 8.47 -10.63
N TRP A 78 -3.51 7.91 -10.05
CA TRP A 78 -2.15 8.47 -10.16
C TRP A 78 -1.66 8.51 -11.61
N GLY A 79 -1.94 7.48 -12.41
CA GLY A 79 -1.64 7.47 -13.84
C GLY A 79 -2.37 8.57 -14.61
N SER A 80 -3.65 8.78 -14.32
CA SER A 80 -4.46 9.86 -14.88
C SER A 80 -3.89 11.23 -14.51
N ALA A 81 -3.54 11.45 -13.24
CA ALA A 81 -2.92 12.70 -12.77
C ALA A 81 -1.62 13.03 -13.54
N VAL A 82 -0.76 12.04 -13.80
CA VAL A 82 0.46 12.23 -14.60
C VAL A 82 0.14 12.63 -16.04
N ASN A 83 -0.82 11.95 -16.68
CA ASN A 83 -1.20 12.25 -18.06
C ASN A 83 -1.83 13.65 -18.19
N ASN A 84 -2.72 14.00 -17.28
CA ASN A 84 -3.35 15.32 -17.23
C ASN A 84 -2.31 16.42 -16.96
N SER A 85 -1.33 16.18 -16.08
CA SER A 85 -0.23 17.11 -15.84
C SER A 85 0.58 17.40 -17.12
N ARG A 86 0.84 16.36 -17.94
CA ARG A 86 1.54 16.53 -19.23
C ARG A 86 0.69 17.30 -20.24
N SER A 87 -0.61 17.02 -20.30
CA SER A 87 -1.54 17.75 -21.16
C SER A 87 -1.64 19.22 -20.76
N LEU A 88 -1.71 19.51 -19.45
CA LEU A 88 -1.68 20.87 -18.91
C LEU A 88 -0.38 21.59 -19.29
N ALA A 89 0.77 20.94 -19.12
CA ALA A 89 2.07 21.53 -19.46
C ALA A 89 2.18 21.87 -20.95
N ARG A 90 1.72 20.97 -21.84
CA ARG A 90 1.66 21.25 -23.29
C ARG A 90 0.73 22.41 -23.62
N GLY A 91 -0.47 22.44 -23.03
CA GLY A 91 -1.42 23.54 -23.21
C GLY A 91 -0.86 24.87 -22.72
N ALA A 92 -0.23 24.89 -21.55
CA ALA A 92 0.41 26.07 -21.00
C ALA A 92 1.51 26.61 -21.93
N GLN A 93 2.36 25.74 -22.47
CA GLN A 93 3.41 26.14 -23.41
C GLN A 93 2.86 26.66 -24.74
N MET A 94 1.70 26.16 -25.19
CA MET A 94 1.10 26.53 -26.47
C MET A 94 0.30 27.84 -26.40
N PHE A 95 -0.39 28.09 -25.28
CA PHE A 95 -1.39 29.16 -25.18
C PHE A 95 -1.01 30.29 -24.22
N LEU A 96 0.01 30.13 -23.38
CA LEU A 96 0.41 31.16 -22.40
C LEU A 96 1.76 31.78 -22.75
N PRO A 97 2.02 33.02 -22.30
CA PRO A 97 3.35 33.60 -22.34
C PRO A 97 4.37 32.71 -21.60
N PRO A 98 5.66 32.69 -22.03
CA PRO A 98 6.67 31.78 -21.47
C PRO A 98 6.78 31.82 -19.94
N ASP A 99 6.79 33.01 -19.34
CA ASP A 99 6.94 33.18 -17.89
C ASP A 99 5.74 32.61 -17.11
N THR A 100 4.53 32.84 -17.63
CA THR A 100 3.29 32.30 -17.07
C THR A 100 3.21 30.79 -17.22
N ALA A 101 3.65 30.26 -18.37
CA ALA A 101 3.70 28.82 -18.64
C ALA A 101 4.66 28.10 -17.67
N VAL A 102 5.86 28.64 -17.47
CA VAL A 102 6.85 28.11 -16.52
C VAL A 102 6.30 28.12 -15.10
N THR A 103 5.66 29.21 -14.69
CA THR A 103 5.04 29.33 -13.36
C THR A 103 3.95 28.28 -13.16
N MET A 104 3.03 28.12 -14.12
CA MET A 104 1.97 27.12 -14.08
C MET A 104 2.53 25.69 -13.96
N ILE A 105 3.59 25.38 -14.71
CA ILE A 105 4.24 24.05 -14.66
C ILE A 105 4.90 23.80 -13.29
N ARG A 106 5.58 24.80 -12.72
CA ARG A 106 6.16 24.69 -11.37
C ARG A 106 5.08 24.46 -10.31
N LEU A 107 3.94 25.15 -10.42
CA LEU A 107 2.81 24.92 -9.52
C LEU A 107 2.20 23.53 -9.66
N GLN A 108 2.12 22.99 -10.88
CA GLN A 108 1.67 21.61 -11.10
C GLN A 108 2.62 20.59 -10.45
N ILE A 109 3.94 20.83 -10.50
CA ILE A 109 4.94 20.01 -9.80
C ILE A 109 4.74 20.12 -8.28
N ALA A 110 4.58 21.33 -7.76
CA ALA A 110 4.33 21.58 -6.34
C ALA A 110 3.07 20.84 -5.86
N TRP A 111 1.98 20.89 -6.64
CA TRP A 111 0.73 20.18 -6.34
C TRP A 111 0.93 18.66 -6.28
N ALA A 112 1.66 18.08 -7.24
CA ALA A 112 1.91 16.64 -7.24
C ALA A 112 2.70 16.19 -6.00
N HIS A 113 3.68 16.99 -5.57
CA HIS A 113 4.39 16.75 -4.33
C HIS A 113 3.49 16.95 -3.10
N ALA A 114 2.76 18.06 -3.02
CA ALA A 114 1.84 18.32 -1.91
C ALA A 114 0.82 17.20 -1.73
N LEU A 115 0.25 16.67 -2.83
CA LEU A 115 -0.67 15.53 -2.81
C LEU A 115 -0.01 14.26 -2.28
N ARG A 116 1.22 13.96 -2.71
CA ARG A 116 1.97 12.80 -2.19
C ARG A 116 2.19 12.94 -0.67
N TYR A 117 2.63 14.11 -0.23
CA TYR A 117 2.94 14.36 1.18
C TYR A 117 1.69 14.38 2.06
N SER A 118 0.54 14.85 1.54
CA SER A 118 -0.73 14.79 2.28
C SER A 118 -1.22 13.36 2.50
N MET A 119 -1.08 12.48 1.50
CA MET A 119 -1.38 11.06 1.65
C MET A 119 -0.44 10.35 2.62
N LEU A 120 0.81 10.81 2.73
CA LEU A 120 1.80 10.30 3.69
C LEU A 120 1.69 10.93 5.08
N LYS A 121 0.85 11.95 5.26
CA LYS A 121 0.74 12.77 6.48
C LYS A 121 2.10 13.34 6.91
N GLN A 122 2.88 13.83 5.94
CA GLN A 122 4.20 14.41 6.14
C GLN A 122 4.21 15.87 5.70
N ASP A 123 5.13 16.65 6.26
CA ASP A 123 5.30 18.05 5.89
C ASP A 123 5.85 18.20 4.46
N PRO A 124 5.10 18.86 3.54
CA PRO A 124 5.56 19.06 2.17
C PRO A 124 6.52 20.25 2.00
N TRP A 125 6.61 21.17 2.96
CA TRP A 125 7.15 22.53 2.75
C TRP A 125 8.59 22.55 2.26
N ALA A 126 9.43 21.64 2.75
CA ALA A 126 10.83 21.51 2.30
C ALA A 126 10.95 21.14 0.81
N THR A 127 9.99 20.38 0.27
CA THR A 127 10.03 19.92 -1.13
C THR A 127 9.30 20.86 -2.07
N ILE A 128 8.18 21.46 -1.65
CA ILE A 128 7.35 22.32 -2.52
C ILE A 128 7.85 23.77 -2.57
N GLY A 129 8.55 24.25 -1.54
CA GLY A 129 9.02 25.63 -1.44
C GLY A 129 9.75 26.14 -2.69
N PRO A 130 10.70 25.39 -3.27
CA PRO A 130 11.41 25.80 -4.49
C PRO A 130 10.54 25.95 -5.74
N PHE A 131 9.28 25.49 -5.73
CA PHE A 131 8.40 25.51 -6.90
C PHE A 131 7.26 26.54 -6.80
N ILE A 132 7.08 27.17 -5.64
CA ILE A 132 5.99 28.10 -5.37
C ILE A 132 6.56 29.52 -5.27
N PRO A 133 5.93 30.53 -5.89
CA PRO A 133 6.25 31.94 -5.65
C PRO A 133 6.14 32.34 -4.17
N ASP A 134 7.05 33.16 -3.67
CA ASP A 134 7.16 33.50 -2.24
C ASP A 134 5.88 34.14 -1.67
N ASP A 135 5.18 34.96 -2.47
CA ASP A 135 3.90 35.59 -2.15
C ASP A 135 2.79 34.55 -1.90
N MET A 136 2.80 33.46 -2.68
CA MET A 136 1.80 32.40 -2.56
C MET A 136 2.15 31.40 -1.45
N ALA A 137 3.43 31.16 -1.18
CA ALA A 137 3.88 30.28 -0.10
C ALA A 137 3.38 30.76 1.29
N ALA A 138 3.42 32.08 1.54
CA ALA A 138 2.90 32.66 2.78
C ALA A 138 1.39 32.46 2.93
N ARG A 139 0.63 32.65 1.85
CA ARG A 139 -0.84 32.45 1.82
C ARG A 139 -1.24 31.00 2.08
N LEU A 140 -0.54 30.06 1.44
CA LEU A 140 -0.83 28.63 1.57
C LEU A 140 -0.49 28.09 2.96
N ARG A 141 0.54 28.61 3.64
CA ARG A 141 0.83 28.27 5.05
C ARG A 141 -0.28 28.71 6.00
N GLY A 142 -0.89 29.87 5.76
CA GLY A 142 -1.99 30.37 6.57
C GLY A 142 -3.32 29.61 6.38
N ALA A 143 -3.51 28.97 5.22
CA ALA A 143 -4.75 28.24 4.89
C ALA A 143 -4.77 26.78 5.36
N VAL A 144 -3.66 26.26 5.91
CA VAL A 144 -3.53 24.85 6.37
C VAL A 144 -3.86 24.70 7.88
N ASN A 145 -4.37 25.76 8.52
CA ASN A 145 -4.94 25.71 9.88
C ASN A 145 -6.44 25.40 9.85
#